data_AF-A0A952FTR5-F1
#
_entry.id   AF-A0A952FTR5-F1
#
_cell.length_a   1.000
_cell.length_b   1.000
_cell.length_c   1.000
_cell.angle_alpha   90.00
_cell.angle_beta   90.00
_cell.angle_gamma   90.00
#
_symmetry.space_group_name_H-M   'P 1'
#
loop_
_entity.id
_entity.type
_entity.pdbx_description
1 polymer ?
#
loop_
_entity_poly.entity_id
_entity_poly.type
_entity_poly.pdbx_seq_one_letter_code
_entity_poly.pdbx_strand_id
1 'polypeptide(L)'
;ESIADKIWDARFDVLNTYHSVAEAAAIARDWHGDKPLIIADYADNPGAGGYGDATTLLGALLQAGIGKACFGPIVDPETVQQLHRAKAGEPVQVRLGGKTDPRFGGGPLEVAATLLWTSDGKLVGDGPMLGGLEFSFGPSAVVQVDGVTVLVVSEPSQMLDLQQFRAFGIDPAAHRVVGLKSMQHFRAAFEPIAGKVIVCDSGALCTLDYEKMPYRNVPRPIYPLDRDMAL
;
A
#
# COMPACT_ATOMS: atom_id res chain seq x y z
N GLU A 1 -15.00 -23.53 29.56
CA GLU A 1 -14.99 -22.80 28.27
C GLU A 1 -13.88 -21.77 28.32
N SER A 2 -12.81 -22.03 27.57
CA SER A 2 -11.58 -21.23 27.59
C SER A 2 -11.58 -20.18 26.47
N ILE A 3 -10.67 -19.20 26.54
CA ILE A 3 -10.44 -18.25 25.43
C ILE A 3 -10.02 -18.99 24.15
N ALA A 4 -9.29 -20.10 24.28
CA ALA A 4 -8.85 -20.91 23.14
C ALA A 4 -10.03 -21.50 22.37
N ASP A 5 -11.05 -22.00 23.07
CA ASP A 5 -12.25 -22.56 22.45
C ASP A 5 -12.98 -21.49 21.63
N LYS A 6 -13.12 -20.27 22.19
CA LYS A 6 -13.75 -19.14 21.49
C LYS A 6 -13.00 -18.72 20.23
N ILE A 7 -11.66 -18.67 20.28
CA ILE A 7 -10.84 -18.35 19.10
C ILE A 7 -11.00 -19.44 18.04
N TRP A 8 -11.00 -20.70 18.47
CA TRP A 8 -11.17 -21.83 17.56
C TRP A 8 -12.53 -21.79 16.88
N ASP A 9 -13.61 -21.59 17.62
CA ASP A 9 -14.97 -21.54 17.06
C ASP A 9 -15.16 -20.35 16.10
N ALA A 10 -14.50 -19.22 16.36
CA ALA A 10 -14.52 -18.03 15.52
C ALA A 10 -13.55 -18.09 14.30
N ARG A 11 -12.86 -19.21 14.05
CA ARG A 11 -11.83 -19.31 12.98
C ARG A 11 -12.35 -19.04 11.56
N PHE A 12 -13.66 -19.10 11.34
CA PHE A 12 -14.30 -18.80 10.06
C PHE A 12 -14.80 -17.35 9.96
N ASP A 13 -14.70 -16.56 11.03
CA ASP A 13 -15.17 -15.19 11.06
C ASP A 13 -14.20 -14.30 10.28
N VAL A 14 -14.67 -13.76 9.17
CA VAL A 14 -13.91 -12.82 8.33
C VAL A 14 -14.52 -11.42 8.45
N LEU A 15 -13.76 -10.50 9.03
CA LEU A 15 -14.24 -9.15 9.37
C LEU A 15 -14.09 -8.13 8.23
N ASN A 16 -13.30 -8.42 7.19
CA ASN A 16 -13.10 -7.53 6.05
C ASN A 16 -13.47 -8.23 4.74
N THR A 17 -13.95 -7.44 3.78
CA THR A 17 -13.96 -7.85 2.38
C THR A 17 -12.63 -7.50 1.75
N TYR A 18 -11.95 -8.50 1.18
CA TYR A 18 -10.67 -8.34 0.49
C TYR A 18 -10.92 -8.32 -1.01
N HIS A 19 -10.88 -7.14 -1.61
CA HIS A 19 -11.07 -6.99 -3.05
C HIS A 19 -9.82 -7.43 -3.80
N SER A 20 -10.00 -8.07 -4.95
CA SER A 20 -8.92 -8.21 -5.93
C SER A 20 -8.50 -6.86 -6.50
N VAL A 21 -7.30 -6.77 -7.08
CA VAL A 21 -6.80 -5.56 -7.76
C VAL A 21 -7.75 -5.06 -8.86
N ALA A 22 -8.40 -5.98 -9.58
CA ALA A 22 -9.34 -5.64 -10.65
C ALA A 22 -10.64 -5.04 -10.08
N GLU A 23 -11.17 -5.59 -8.99
CA GLU A 23 -12.34 -5.05 -8.31
C GLU A 23 -12.04 -3.69 -7.68
N ALA A 24 -10.88 -3.54 -7.03
CA ALA A 24 -10.46 -2.26 -6.46
C ALA A 24 -10.34 -1.17 -7.54
N ALA A 25 -9.75 -1.48 -8.70
CA ALA A 25 -9.67 -0.56 -9.83
C ALA A 25 -11.05 -0.23 -10.43
N ALA A 26 -11.96 -1.20 -10.52
CA ALA A 26 -13.34 -0.94 -10.95
C ALA A 26 -14.09 -0.02 -9.98
N ILE A 27 -13.99 -0.27 -8.66
CA ILE A 27 -14.57 0.61 -7.64
C ILE A 27 -13.96 2.02 -7.73
N ALA A 28 -12.64 2.12 -7.92
CA ALA A 28 -11.96 3.40 -8.10
C ALA A 28 -12.44 4.16 -9.34
N ARG A 29 -12.67 3.48 -10.46
CA ARG A 29 -13.20 4.09 -11.68
C ARG A 29 -14.60 4.65 -11.45
N ASP A 30 -15.45 3.89 -10.79
CA ASP A 30 -16.87 4.21 -10.62
C ASP A 30 -17.12 5.12 -9.39
N TRP A 31 -16.07 5.53 -8.66
CA TRP A 31 -16.15 6.40 -7.49
C TRP A 31 -16.33 7.88 -7.85
N HIS A 32 -17.46 8.46 -7.44
CA HIS A 32 -17.84 9.87 -7.69
C HIS A 32 -18.20 10.62 -6.40
N GLY A 33 -17.71 10.17 -5.24
CA GLY A 33 -17.98 10.83 -3.96
C GLY A 33 -17.21 12.15 -3.79
N ASP A 34 -17.75 13.05 -2.96
CA ASP A 34 -17.12 14.35 -2.63
C ASP A 34 -15.87 14.22 -1.75
N LYS A 35 -15.63 13.02 -1.20
CA LYS A 35 -14.46 12.68 -0.39
C LYS A 35 -13.67 11.53 -1.05
N PRO A 36 -12.36 11.43 -0.78
CA PRO A 36 -11.52 10.38 -1.35
C PRO A 36 -12.03 8.95 -1.07
N LEU A 37 -11.86 8.07 -2.06
CA LEU A 37 -11.84 6.62 -1.85
C LEU A 37 -10.45 6.22 -1.34
N ILE A 38 -10.38 5.58 -0.18
CA ILE A 38 -9.14 5.01 0.35
C ILE A 38 -9.08 3.53 -0.02
N ILE A 39 -7.99 3.11 -0.64
CA ILE A 39 -7.70 1.73 -1.00
C ILE A 39 -6.44 1.30 -0.26
N ALA A 40 -6.61 0.45 0.75
CA ALA A 40 -5.49 -0.11 1.48
C ALA A 40 -5.05 -1.43 0.83
N ASP A 41 -3.83 -1.47 0.31
CA ASP A 41 -3.14 -2.70 -0.06
C ASP A 41 -2.76 -3.45 1.20
N TYR A 42 -3.56 -4.47 1.51
CA TYR A 42 -3.42 -5.29 2.70
C TYR A 42 -2.23 -6.24 2.61
N ALA A 43 -1.99 -6.76 1.41
CA ALA A 43 -1.04 -7.82 1.17
C ALA A 43 0.40 -7.34 1.10
N ASP A 44 0.64 -6.03 0.93
CA ASP A 44 1.98 -5.46 0.92
C ASP A 44 2.22 -4.43 2.02
N ASN A 45 1.86 -4.77 3.26
CA ASN A 45 2.09 -3.91 4.41
C ASN A 45 3.45 -4.19 5.07
N PRO A 46 4.44 -3.25 5.06
CA PRO A 46 5.72 -3.47 5.76
C PRO A 46 5.58 -3.75 7.25
N GLY A 47 4.55 -3.20 7.90
CA GLY A 47 4.27 -3.46 9.32
C GLY A 47 3.89 -4.91 9.63
N ALA A 48 3.49 -5.68 8.61
CA ALA A 48 3.19 -7.11 8.68
C ALA A 48 4.30 -7.99 8.06
N GLY A 49 5.45 -7.39 7.71
CA GLY A 49 6.57 -8.08 7.06
C GLY A 49 6.54 -8.05 5.53
N GLY A 50 5.65 -7.26 4.91
CA GLY A 50 5.63 -7.04 3.46
C GLY A 50 6.85 -6.22 2.98
N TYR A 51 7.13 -6.26 1.69
CA TYR A 51 8.27 -5.53 1.12
C TYR A 51 7.98 -4.03 0.99
N GLY A 52 6.72 -3.66 0.76
CA GLY A 52 6.30 -2.29 0.50
C GLY A 52 6.54 -1.84 -0.95
N ASP A 53 7.05 -2.72 -1.81
CA ASP A 53 7.38 -2.45 -3.20
C ASP A 53 6.38 -3.03 -4.21
N ALA A 54 5.32 -3.71 -3.79
CA ALA A 54 4.32 -4.28 -4.68
C ALA A 54 3.69 -3.22 -5.59
N THR A 55 3.50 -3.60 -6.85
CA THR A 55 3.09 -2.72 -7.94
C THR A 55 1.74 -3.08 -8.54
N THR A 56 1.21 -4.27 -8.30
CA THR A 56 -0.02 -4.77 -8.95
C THR A 56 -1.21 -3.83 -8.76
N LEU A 57 -1.41 -3.29 -7.56
CA LEU A 57 -2.49 -2.32 -7.32
C LEU A 57 -2.25 -1.00 -8.06
N LEU A 58 -1.05 -0.41 -7.95
CA LEU A 58 -0.72 0.83 -8.67
C LEU A 58 -0.86 0.65 -10.19
N GLY A 59 -0.35 -0.46 -10.73
CA GLY A 59 -0.46 -0.81 -12.14
C GLY A 59 -1.91 -0.94 -12.59
N ALA A 60 -2.77 -1.58 -11.80
CA ALA A 60 -4.20 -1.69 -12.12
C ALA A 60 -4.91 -0.32 -12.13
N LEU A 61 -4.57 0.57 -11.20
CA LEU A 61 -5.11 1.94 -11.16
C LEU A 61 -4.65 2.76 -12.38
N LEU A 62 -3.38 2.66 -12.76
CA LEU A 62 -2.84 3.32 -13.95
C LEU A 62 -3.50 2.80 -15.23
N GLN A 63 -3.61 1.48 -15.38
CA GLN A 63 -4.26 0.83 -16.54
C GLN A 63 -5.74 1.20 -16.66
N ALA A 64 -6.43 1.40 -15.53
CA ALA A 64 -7.82 1.86 -15.49
C ALA A 64 -7.97 3.37 -15.75
N GLY A 65 -6.87 4.11 -15.97
CA GLY A 65 -6.88 5.55 -16.24
C GLY A 65 -7.31 6.38 -15.02
N ILE A 66 -7.03 5.90 -13.80
CA ILE A 66 -7.43 6.59 -12.57
C ILE A 66 -6.56 7.84 -12.38
N GLY A 67 -7.14 9.00 -12.69
CA GLY A 67 -6.52 10.31 -12.43
C GLY A 67 -6.99 10.97 -11.14
N LYS A 68 -6.34 12.09 -10.79
CA LYS A 68 -6.54 12.83 -9.53
C LYS A 68 -6.40 11.90 -8.33
N ALA A 69 -5.35 11.08 -8.34
CA ALA A 69 -5.10 10.09 -7.31
C ALA A 69 -3.71 10.27 -6.70
N CYS A 70 -3.51 9.77 -5.48
CA CYS A 70 -2.18 9.58 -4.94
C CYS A 70 -1.98 8.14 -4.49
N PHE A 71 -0.72 7.69 -4.50
CA PHE A 71 -0.35 6.34 -4.14
C PHE A 71 0.95 6.32 -3.36
N GLY A 72 1.00 5.58 -2.25
CA GLY A 72 2.27 5.41 -1.56
C GLY A 72 2.21 4.81 -0.16
N PRO A 73 3.37 4.52 0.41
CA PRO A 73 4.66 4.62 -0.27
C PRO A 73 4.90 3.41 -1.20
N ILE A 74 5.79 3.56 -2.18
CA ILE A 74 6.45 2.46 -2.89
C ILE A 74 7.90 2.42 -2.39
N VAL A 75 8.31 1.31 -1.80
CA VAL A 75 9.69 1.12 -1.32
C VAL A 75 10.58 0.78 -2.52
N ASP A 76 11.43 1.71 -2.93
CA ASP A 76 12.32 1.54 -4.08
C ASP A 76 13.58 2.42 -3.95
N PRO A 77 14.57 1.98 -3.15
CA PRO A 77 15.80 2.74 -2.92
C PRO A 77 16.57 3.06 -4.21
N GLU A 78 16.54 2.17 -5.19
CA GLU A 78 17.24 2.35 -6.46
C GLU A 78 16.60 3.47 -7.29
N THR A 79 15.28 3.48 -7.39
CA THR A 79 14.57 4.56 -8.09
C THR A 79 14.73 5.89 -7.37
N VAL A 80 14.68 5.91 -6.03
CA VAL A 80 15.00 7.12 -5.26
C VAL A 80 16.40 7.65 -5.61
N GLN A 81 17.44 6.80 -5.60
CA GLN A 81 18.80 7.23 -5.94
C GLN A 81 18.90 7.79 -7.36
N GLN A 82 18.18 7.20 -8.32
CA GLN A 82 18.08 7.73 -9.68
C GLN A 82 17.42 9.13 -9.69
N LEU A 83 16.29 9.29 -9.00
CA LEU A 83 15.52 10.53 -8.99
C LEU A 83 16.25 11.68 -8.29
N HIS A 84 17.06 11.40 -7.27
CA HIS A 84 17.91 12.41 -6.61
C HIS A 84 19.00 13.00 -7.52
N ARG A 85 19.27 12.39 -8.68
CA ARG A 85 20.21 12.91 -9.69
C ARG A 85 19.50 13.70 -10.80
N ALA A 86 18.17 13.66 -10.84
CA ALA A 86 17.35 14.39 -11.79
C ALA A 86 16.89 15.73 -11.20
N LYS A 87 16.43 16.63 -12.06
CA LYS A 87 15.91 17.94 -11.64
C LYS A 87 14.38 17.88 -11.54
N ALA A 88 13.84 18.49 -10.49
CA ALA A 88 12.40 18.68 -10.34
C ALA A 88 11.79 19.39 -11.57
N GLY A 89 10.63 18.92 -12.00
CA GLY A 89 9.91 19.36 -13.19
C GLY A 89 10.32 18.63 -14.49
N GLU A 90 11.40 17.84 -14.49
CA GLU A 90 11.83 17.12 -15.70
C GLU A 90 11.12 15.78 -15.88
N PRO A 91 10.90 15.35 -17.13
CA PRO A 91 10.44 14.00 -17.43
C PRO A 91 11.55 13.00 -17.10
N VAL A 92 11.16 11.88 -16.48
CA VAL A 92 12.05 10.79 -16.10
C VAL A 92 11.44 9.46 -16.54
N GLN A 93 12.29 8.51 -16.92
CA GLN A 93 11.89 7.13 -17.19
C GLN A 93 12.41 6.27 -16.04
N VAL A 94 11.51 5.59 -15.33
CA VAL A 94 11.85 4.79 -14.15
C VAL A 94 11.20 3.42 -14.21
N ARG A 95 11.87 2.44 -13.59
CA ARG A 95 11.33 1.12 -13.30
C ARG A 95 10.91 1.12 -11.84
N LEU A 96 9.63 1.33 -11.58
CA LEU A 96 9.10 1.63 -10.25
C LEU A 96 8.62 0.36 -9.53
N GLY A 97 9.12 0.12 -8.32
CA GLY A 97 8.69 -0.95 -7.41
C GLY A 97 8.95 -2.37 -7.95
N GLY A 98 8.48 -3.38 -7.22
CA GLY A 98 8.47 -4.79 -7.63
C GLY A 98 9.85 -5.38 -7.91
N LYS A 99 10.89 -4.83 -7.27
CA LYS A 99 12.29 -5.22 -7.51
C LYS A 99 12.77 -6.31 -6.56
N THR A 100 12.11 -6.45 -5.41
CA THR A 100 12.53 -7.37 -4.34
C THR A 100 12.23 -8.82 -4.72
N ASP A 101 10.98 -9.12 -5.05
CA ASP A 101 10.57 -10.43 -5.57
C ASP A 101 9.31 -10.29 -6.45
N PRO A 102 9.46 -10.22 -7.79
CA PRO A 102 8.34 -10.02 -8.71
C PRO A 102 7.21 -11.07 -8.63
N ARG A 103 7.47 -12.21 -7.96
CA ARG A 103 6.47 -13.27 -7.74
C ARG A 103 5.40 -12.85 -6.72
N PHE A 104 5.71 -11.91 -5.84
CA PHE A 104 4.82 -11.44 -4.78
C PHE A 104 4.51 -9.95 -5.00
N GLY A 105 3.30 -9.64 -5.45
CA GLY A 105 2.87 -8.24 -5.64
C GLY A 105 3.31 -7.58 -6.95
N GLY A 106 3.86 -8.33 -7.90
CA GLY A 106 4.17 -7.88 -9.27
C GLY A 106 5.59 -7.36 -9.46
N GLY A 107 5.99 -7.25 -10.74
CA GLY A 107 7.30 -6.75 -11.14
C GLY A 107 7.35 -5.23 -11.33
N PRO A 108 8.52 -4.69 -11.71
CA PRO A 108 8.69 -3.25 -11.88
C PRO A 108 7.81 -2.68 -12.99
N LEU A 109 7.20 -1.52 -12.72
CA LEU A 109 6.43 -0.77 -13.71
C LEU A 109 7.37 0.16 -14.48
N GLU A 110 7.42 0.01 -15.79
CA GLU A 110 8.10 0.97 -16.66
C GLU A 110 7.18 2.17 -16.88
N VAL A 111 7.55 3.32 -16.30
CA VAL A 111 6.70 4.52 -16.33
C VAL A 111 7.48 5.74 -16.78
N ALA A 112 6.84 6.50 -17.67
CA ALA A 112 7.21 7.88 -17.95
C ALA A 112 6.58 8.75 -16.85
N ALA A 113 7.41 9.41 -16.06
CA ALA A 113 6.97 10.22 -14.94
C ALA A 113 7.50 11.64 -15.03
N THR A 114 6.93 12.56 -14.26
CA THR A 114 7.55 13.85 -13.97
C THR A 114 8.02 13.84 -12.52
N LEU A 115 9.29 14.14 -12.30
CA LEU A 115 9.80 14.32 -10.93
C LEU A 115 9.21 15.62 -10.36
N LEU A 116 8.41 15.53 -9.31
CA LEU A 116 7.89 16.71 -8.63
C LEU A 116 8.94 17.30 -7.69
N TRP A 117 9.51 16.47 -6.82
CA TRP A 117 10.58 16.88 -5.90
C TRP A 117 11.18 15.69 -5.12
N THR A 118 12.25 15.95 -4.36
CA THR A 118 13.00 14.96 -3.55
C THR A 118 13.19 15.42 -2.10
N SER A 119 13.14 14.49 -1.15
CA SER A 119 13.23 14.71 0.30
C SER A 119 14.35 13.88 0.93
N ASP A 120 14.83 14.29 2.10
CA ASP A 120 15.66 13.42 2.96
C ASP A 120 14.84 12.41 3.78
N GLY A 121 13.51 12.48 3.70
CA GLY A 121 12.58 11.49 4.26
C GLY A 121 11.97 11.85 5.61
N LYS A 122 12.42 12.94 6.23
CA LYS A 122 12.03 13.27 7.61
C LYS A 122 10.62 13.84 7.67
N LEU A 123 9.89 13.43 8.70
CA LEU A 123 8.58 13.99 9.04
C LEU A 123 8.31 13.89 10.53
N VAL A 124 7.35 14.67 11.00
CA VAL A 124 6.77 14.54 12.34
C VAL A 124 5.30 14.21 12.17
N GLY A 125 4.88 13.11 12.77
CA GLY A 125 3.48 12.68 12.71
C GLY A 125 2.58 13.57 13.55
N ASP A 126 1.35 13.81 13.10
CA ASP A 126 0.34 14.59 13.84
C ASP A 126 -0.96 13.82 14.05
N GLY A 127 -1.06 12.61 13.49
CA GLY A 127 -2.20 11.73 13.61
C GLY A 127 -2.13 10.83 14.85
N PRO A 128 -3.18 10.01 15.06
CA PRO A 128 -3.36 9.26 16.31
C PRO A 128 -2.27 8.22 16.61
N MET A 129 -1.65 7.66 15.57
CA MET A 129 -0.67 6.58 15.70
C MET A 129 0.76 7.10 15.95
N LEU A 130 1.19 8.13 15.21
CA LEU A 130 2.54 8.69 15.37
C LEU A 130 2.59 9.81 16.41
N GLY A 131 1.54 10.62 16.57
CA GLY A 131 1.34 11.48 17.76
C GLY A 131 2.52 12.36 18.17
N GLY A 132 3.12 13.11 17.23
CA GLY A 132 4.25 14.01 17.49
C GLY A 132 5.64 13.36 17.42
N LEU A 133 5.73 12.05 17.14
CA LEU A 133 7.00 11.37 16.96
C LEU A 133 7.69 11.77 15.65
N GLU A 134 9.01 11.92 15.73
CA GLU A 134 9.88 11.99 14.56
C GLU A 134 9.92 10.63 13.85
N PHE A 135 9.82 10.68 12.53
CA PHE A 135 9.80 9.51 11.66
C PHE A 135 10.62 9.79 10.39
N SER A 136 11.10 8.74 9.73
CA SER A 136 11.82 8.86 8.46
C SER A 136 11.47 7.71 7.51
N PHE A 137 11.30 8.05 6.24
CA PHE A 137 11.26 7.10 5.12
C PHE A 137 12.62 6.95 4.41
N GLY A 138 13.66 7.56 4.97
CA GLY A 138 14.94 7.79 4.30
C GLY A 138 14.77 8.65 3.04
N PRO A 139 15.84 8.84 2.23
CA PRO A 139 15.74 9.52 0.94
C PRO A 139 14.48 9.12 0.17
N SER A 140 13.75 10.11 -0.30
CA SER A 140 12.42 9.93 -0.87
C SER A 140 12.21 10.85 -2.06
N ALA A 141 11.32 10.47 -2.96
CA ALA A 141 10.96 11.28 -4.12
C ALA A 141 9.46 11.20 -4.39
N VAL A 142 8.93 12.27 -4.96
CA VAL A 142 7.54 12.34 -5.41
C VAL A 142 7.52 12.48 -6.92
N VAL A 143 6.81 11.57 -7.59
CA VAL A 143 6.68 11.58 -9.05
C VAL A 143 5.20 11.62 -9.46
N GLN A 144 4.91 12.25 -10.60
CA GLN A 144 3.60 12.22 -11.23
C GLN A 144 3.62 11.23 -12.39
N VAL A 145 2.68 10.29 -12.41
CA VAL A 145 2.50 9.28 -13.48
C VAL A 145 1.02 9.27 -13.87
N ASP A 146 0.69 9.68 -15.11
CA ASP A 146 -0.67 9.64 -15.67
C ASP A 146 -1.79 10.16 -14.73
N GLY A 147 -1.52 11.27 -14.01
CA GLY A 147 -2.48 11.87 -13.08
C GLY A 147 -2.52 11.23 -11.69
N VAL A 148 -1.63 10.29 -11.40
CA VAL A 148 -1.36 9.72 -10.07
C VAL A 148 -0.10 10.33 -9.49
N THR A 149 -0.16 10.85 -8.27
CA THR A 149 1.00 11.34 -7.52
C THR A 149 1.55 10.20 -6.65
N VAL A 150 2.74 9.71 -6.95
CA VAL A 150 3.35 8.55 -6.28
C VAL A 150 4.47 8.98 -5.35
N LEU A 151 4.39 8.56 -4.09
CA LEU A 151 5.47 8.68 -3.11
C LEU A 151 6.37 7.45 -3.18
N VAL A 152 7.65 7.67 -3.47
CA VAL A 152 8.69 6.63 -3.56
C VAL A 152 9.70 6.84 -2.43
N VAL A 153 10.02 5.79 -1.68
CA VAL A 153 10.82 5.87 -0.45
C VAL A 153 11.95 4.85 -0.46
N SER A 154 13.01 5.10 0.30
CA SER A 154 14.12 4.14 0.44
C SER A 154 13.98 3.19 1.63
N GLU A 155 13.21 3.56 2.67
CA GLU A 155 13.06 2.74 3.86
C GLU A 155 11.62 2.24 4.01
N PRO A 156 11.43 0.93 4.25
CA PRO A 156 10.10 0.36 4.37
C PRO A 156 9.43 0.75 5.69
N SER A 157 8.21 1.25 5.59
CA SER A 157 7.33 1.40 6.74
C SER A 157 5.86 1.40 6.32
N GLN A 158 5.00 0.97 7.22
CA GLN A 158 3.55 0.97 7.00
C GLN A 158 3.00 2.40 7.02
N MET A 159 1.91 2.61 6.28
CA MET A 159 1.16 3.86 6.34
C MET A 159 0.27 3.88 7.59
N LEU A 160 0.50 4.88 8.44
CA LEU A 160 -0.12 5.08 9.76
C LEU A 160 -0.79 6.45 9.88
N ASP A 161 -0.27 7.44 9.14
CA ASP A 161 -0.50 8.86 9.40
C ASP A 161 -0.65 9.65 8.10
N LEU A 162 -1.45 10.73 8.10
CA LEU A 162 -1.56 11.61 6.94
C LEU A 162 -0.26 12.39 6.68
N GLN A 163 0.54 12.64 7.71
CA GLN A 163 1.84 13.32 7.58
C GLN A 163 2.84 12.52 6.75
N GLN A 164 2.68 11.20 6.66
CA GLN A 164 3.48 10.36 5.77
C GLN A 164 3.19 10.62 4.27
N PHE A 165 2.13 11.38 3.93
CA PHE A 165 1.92 11.98 2.62
C PHE A 165 2.14 13.50 2.63
N ARG A 166 1.60 14.21 3.61
CA ARG A 166 1.58 15.69 3.65
C ARG A 166 2.96 16.31 3.79
N ALA A 167 3.86 15.68 4.57
CA ALA A 167 5.25 16.11 4.65
C ALA A 167 5.94 16.04 3.28
N PHE A 168 5.40 15.22 2.37
CA PHE A 168 5.83 15.09 0.98
C PHE A 168 4.94 15.85 -0.02
N GLY A 169 4.21 16.87 0.43
CA GLY A 169 3.46 17.78 -0.43
C GLY A 169 2.24 17.12 -1.10
N ILE A 170 1.86 15.93 -0.66
CA ILE A 170 0.69 15.20 -1.12
C ILE A 170 -0.38 15.38 -0.05
N ASP A 171 -1.46 16.12 -0.35
CA ASP A 171 -2.63 16.15 0.51
C ASP A 171 -3.61 15.05 0.10
N PRO A 172 -3.77 13.96 0.88
CA PRO A 172 -4.66 12.87 0.49
C PRO A 172 -6.13 13.31 0.38
N ALA A 173 -6.55 14.33 1.13
CA ALA A 173 -7.92 14.85 1.10
C ALA A 173 -8.26 15.58 -0.21
N ALA A 174 -7.25 16.07 -0.94
CA ALA A 174 -7.43 16.74 -2.23
C ALA A 174 -7.58 15.78 -3.43
N HIS A 175 -7.35 14.48 -3.21
CA HIS A 175 -7.39 13.46 -4.25
C HIS A 175 -8.73 12.73 -4.27
N ARG A 176 -9.12 12.22 -5.44
CA ARG A 176 -10.31 11.39 -5.61
C ARG A 176 -10.10 9.97 -5.10
N VAL A 177 -8.89 9.45 -5.27
CA VAL A 177 -8.47 8.10 -4.86
C VAL A 177 -7.13 8.19 -4.14
N VAL A 178 -7.00 7.49 -3.02
CA VAL A 178 -5.77 7.36 -2.25
C VAL A 178 -5.46 5.87 -2.12
N GLY A 179 -4.40 5.41 -2.77
CA GLY A 179 -3.86 4.07 -2.57
C GLY A 179 -2.75 4.09 -1.53
N LEU A 180 -2.80 3.19 -0.55
CA LEU A 180 -1.76 3.11 0.48
C LEU A 180 -1.47 1.68 0.89
N LYS A 181 -0.33 1.47 1.55
CA LYS A 181 0.09 0.16 2.07
C LYS A 181 -0.08 0.09 3.58
N SER A 182 -1.11 -0.64 4.03
CA SER A 182 -1.45 -0.81 5.44
C SER A 182 -2.55 -1.85 5.60
N MET A 183 -2.68 -2.42 6.80
CA MET A 183 -3.76 -3.36 7.11
C MET A 183 -4.89 -2.73 7.93
N GLN A 184 -4.56 -2.09 9.06
CA GLN A 184 -5.56 -1.59 10.01
C GLN A 184 -5.22 -0.19 10.54
N HIS A 185 -3.96 0.07 10.89
CA HIS A 185 -3.59 1.29 11.60
C HIS A 185 -3.85 2.59 10.81
N PHE A 186 -3.85 2.54 9.47
CA PHE A 186 -4.19 3.71 8.65
C PHE A 186 -5.60 4.25 8.93
N ARG A 187 -6.54 3.40 9.37
CA ARG A 187 -7.95 3.77 9.55
C ARG A 187 -8.11 5.00 10.45
N ALA A 188 -7.37 5.05 11.56
CA ALA A 188 -7.45 6.16 12.51
C ALA A 188 -7.14 7.53 11.89
N ALA A 189 -6.21 7.58 10.93
CA ALA A 189 -5.81 8.82 10.26
C ALA A 189 -6.61 9.10 8.95
N PHE A 190 -6.95 8.05 8.19
CA PHE A 190 -7.53 8.19 6.85
C PHE A 190 -9.07 8.07 6.80
N GLU A 191 -9.72 7.34 7.71
CA GLU A 191 -11.19 7.28 7.75
C GLU A 191 -11.87 8.66 7.94
N PRO A 192 -11.35 9.59 8.77
CA PRO A 192 -11.96 10.91 8.93
C PRO A 192 -12.07 11.72 7.62
N ILE A 193 -11.14 11.51 6.68
CA ILE A 193 -11.15 12.16 5.36
C ILE A 193 -11.82 11.32 4.28
N ALA A 194 -12.08 10.04 4.52
CA ALA A 194 -12.60 9.11 3.52
C ALA A 194 -14.10 9.33 3.24
N GLY A 195 -14.50 9.13 1.99
CA GLY A 195 -15.90 8.87 1.64
C GLY A 195 -16.21 7.38 1.66
N LYS A 196 -15.21 6.54 1.37
CA LYS A 196 -15.27 5.09 1.49
C LYS A 196 -13.86 4.54 1.71
N VAL A 197 -13.77 3.47 2.49
CA VAL A 197 -12.54 2.68 2.65
C VAL A 197 -12.79 1.28 2.12
N ILE A 198 -11.89 0.81 1.25
CA ILE A 198 -11.84 -0.58 0.80
C ILE A 198 -10.46 -1.16 1.06
N VAL A 199 -10.42 -2.48 1.21
CA VAL A 199 -9.20 -3.24 1.42
C VAL A 199 -8.96 -4.10 0.18
N CYS A 200 -7.76 -4.04 -0.37
CA CYS A 200 -7.33 -4.77 -1.55
C CYS A 200 -6.30 -5.83 -1.15
N ASP A 201 -6.46 -7.05 -1.65
CA ASP A 201 -5.40 -8.05 -1.67
C ASP A 201 -4.67 -7.97 -3.02
N SER A 202 -3.46 -7.43 -3.01
CA SER A 202 -2.61 -7.27 -4.19
C SER A 202 -1.88 -8.56 -4.61
N GLY A 203 -2.03 -9.64 -3.84
CA GLY A 203 -1.29 -10.89 -4.02
C GLY A 203 0.17 -10.82 -3.56
N ALA A 204 0.52 -9.83 -2.74
CA ALA A 204 1.84 -9.68 -2.15
C ALA A 204 2.02 -10.57 -0.89
N LEU A 205 3.18 -10.45 -0.24
CA LEU A 205 3.67 -11.42 0.75
C LEU A 205 2.75 -11.62 1.97
N CYS A 206 1.97 -10.61 2.33
CA CYS A 206 1.03 -10.62 3.46
C CYS A 206 -0.42 -10.90 3.02
N THR A 207 -0.63 -11.51 1.84
CA THR A 207 -1.96 -12.00 1.41
C THR A 207 -2.58 -12.93 2.45
N LEU A 208 -3.91 -12.94 2.53
CA LEU A 208 -4.65 -13.90 3.35
C LEU A 208 -4.98 -15.19 2.60
N ASP A 209 -4.65 -15.25 1.32
CA ASP A 209 -4.69 -16.49 0.55
C ASP A 209 -3.43 -17.31 0.82
N TYR A 210 -3.42 -17.96 1.98
CA TYR A 210 -2.29 -18.76 2.46
C TYR A 210 -1.94 -19.93 1.52
N GLU A 211 -2.88 -20.37 0.67
CA GLU A 211 -2.65 -21.44 -0.31
C GLU A 211 -1.68 -21.02 -1.42
N LYS A 212 -1.55 -19.71 -1.69
CA LYS A 212 -0.59 -19.16 -2.66
C LYS A 212 0.84 -19.10 -2.11
N MET A 213 1.02 -19.25 -0.80
CA MET A 213 2.33 -19.14 -0.16
C MET A 213 3.06 -20.49 -0.15
N PRO A 214 4.37 -20.53 -0.49
CA PRO A 214 5.13 -21.78 -0.61
C PRO A 214 5.63 -22.30 0.75
N TYR A 215 4.72 -22.46 1.73
CA TYR A 215 5.07 -22.95 3.07
C TYR A 215 5.64 -24.38 3.02
N ARG A 216 6.84 -24.58 3.60
CA ARG A 216 7.52 -25.90 3.65
C ARG A 216 7.60 -26.50 5.05
N ASN A 217 7.75 -25.67 6.07
CA ASN A 217 8.05 -26.09 7.45
C ASN A 217 6.88 -25.86 8.42
N VAL A 218 5.69 -25.53 7.91
CA VAL A 218 4.51 -25.31 8.74
C VAL A 218 4.04 -26.66 9.31
N PRO A 219 3.83 -26.80 10.63
CA PRO A 219 3.28 -28.01 11.21
C PRO A 219 1.90 -28.30 10.64
N ARG A 220 1.66 -29.54 10.22
CA ARG A 220 0.38 -29.98 9.65
C ARG A 220 -0.21 -31.13 10.47
N PRO A 221 -1.55 -31.21 10.61
CA PRO A 221 -2.54 -30.31 9.99
C PRO A 221 -2.66 -28.95 10.69
N ILE A 222 -2.94 -27.89 9.94
CA ILE A 222 -3.23 -26.55 10.46
C ILE A 222 -4.30 -25.83 9.64
N TYR A 223 -5.31 -25.27 10.30
CA TYR A 223 -6.24 -24.36 9.65
C TYR A 223 -5.56 -22.99 9.37
N PRO A 224 -5.73 -22.36 8.19
CA PRO A 224 -6.61 -22.74 7.08
C PRO A 224 -5.96 -23.57 5.96
N LEU A 225 -4.70 -23.97 6.09
CA LEU A 225 -3.97 -24.74 5.04
C LEU A 225 -4.45 -26.18 4.89
N ASP A 226 -5.01 -26.76 5.95
CA ASP A 226 -5.59 -28.10 6.01
C ASP A 226 -7.04 -28.00 6.51
N ARG A 227 -7.96 -27.60 5.62
CA ARG A 227 -9.36 -27.29 5.97
C ARG A 227 -10.15 -28.51 6.49
N ASP A 228 -9.80 -29.70 6.00
CA ASP A 228 -10.48 -30.96 6.33
C ASP A 228 -9.87 -31.66 7.56
N MET A 229 -9.11 -30.94 8.39
CA MET A 229 -8.48 -31.52 9.58
C MET A 229 -9.54 -32.08 10.55
N ALA A 230 -9.36 -33.33 10.97
CA ALA A 230 -10.14 -33.92 12.04
C ALA A 230 -9.66 -33.36 13.38
N LEU A 231 -10.60 -32.87 14.20
CA LEU A 231 -10.38 -32.43 15.57
C LEU A 231 -10.21 -33.62 16.52
#